data_AF-A0A5K1BQW5-F1
#
_entry.id   AF-A0A5K1BQW5-F1
#
_cell.length_a   1.000
_cell.length_b   1.000
_cell.length_c   1.000
_cell.angle_alpha   90.00
_cell.angle_beta   90.00
_cell.angle_gamma   90.00
#
_symmetry.space_group_name_H-M   'P 1'
#
loop_
_entity.id
_entity.type
_entity.pdbx_description
1 polymer ?
#
loop_
_entity_poly.entity_id
_entity_poly.type
_entity_poly.pdbx_seq_one_letter_code
_entity_poly.pdbx_strand_id
1 'polypeptide(L)'
;DNPELGLVQARWAFVNKDENLLTRLQNINLCFHFEVEQQVNGVFLNFFGFNGTAGVWRIKALEESGGWLERTTVEDMDIAVRAHLHGWKFIFLNDVK
;
A
#
# COMPACT_ATOMS: atom_id res chain seq x y z
N ASP A 1 18.74 4.37 -6.82
CA ASP A 1 18.19 3.51 -7.88
C ASP A 1 18.15 2.06 -7.45
N ASN A 2 16.94 1.52 -7.23
CA ASN A 2 16.73 0.10 -6.92
C ASN A 2 15.92 -0.54 -8.06
N PRO A 3 16.52 -1.39 -8.91
CA PRO A 3 15.83 -1.99 -10.06
C PRO A 3 14.76 -3.00 -9.65
N GLU A 4 14.84 -3.57 -8.45
CA GLU A 4 13.91 -4.57 -7.91
C GLU A 4 12.70 -3.93 -7.19
N LEU A 5 12.67 -2.59 -7.08
CA LEU A 5 11.56 -1.85 -6.47
C LEU A 5 10.37 -1.80 -7.43
N GLY A 6 9.25 -2.42 -7.03
CA GLY A 6 8.02 -2.51 -7.81
C GLY A 6 6.95 -1.50 -7.40
N LEU A 7 6.81 -1.24 -6.10
CA LEU A 7 5.79 -0.35 -5.52
C LEU A 7 6.41 0.57 -4.48
N VAL A 8 6.03 1.85 -4.54
CA VAL A 8 6.17 2.79 -3.43
C VAL A 8 4.79 3.22 -2.99
N GLN A 9 4.43 2.98 -1.73
CA GLN A 9 3.16 3.39 -1.12
C GLN A 9 3.41 4.54 -0.15
N ALA A 10 2.66 5.62 -0.30
CA ALA A 10 2.61 6.71 0.67
C ALA A 10 1.43 6.53 1.63
N ARG A 11 1.55 7.09 2.83
CA ARG A 11 0.49 7.08 3.85
C ARG A 11 -0.73 7.90 3.42
N TRP A 12 -1.92 7.47 3.82
CA TRP A 12 -3.14 8.27 3.72
C TRP A 12 -3.24 9.31 4.84
N ALA A 13 -3.70 10.50 4.48
CA ALA A 13 -4.11 11.52 5.42
C ALA A 13 -5.59 11.84 5.22
N PHE A 14 -6.30 12.12 6.32
CA PHE A 14 -7.74 12.36 6.32
C PHE A 14 -8.04 13.80 6.74
N VAL A 15 -8.73 14.55 5.89
CA VAL A 15 -9.04 15.97 6.12
C VAL A 15 -10.21 16.18 7.08
N ASN A 16 -11.10 15.20 7.22
CA ASN A 16 -12.31 15.30 8.03
C ASN A 16 -12.24 14.54 9.37
N LYS A 17 -11.02 14.19 9.80
CA LYS A 17 -10.77 13.38 11.00
C LYS A 17 -11.40 13.95 12.29
N ASP A 18 -11.64 15.26 12.33
CA ASP A 18 -12.19 15.96 13.50
C ASP A 18 -13.67 16.37 13.33
N GLU A 19 -14.33 15.95 12.25
CA GLU A 19 -15.70 16.36 11.91
C GLU A 19 -16.76 15.84 12.89
N ASN A 20 -16.66 14.58 13.34
CA ASN A 20 -17.60 13.98 14.29
C ASN A 20 -16.97 12.78 15.02
N LEU A 21 -17.73 12.15 15.94
CA LEU A 21 -17.23 11.00 16.71
C LEU A 21 -16.85 9.82 15.82
N LEU A 22 -17.62 9.54 14.76
CA LEU A 22 -17.35 8.43 13.85
C LEU A 22 -16.02 8.66 13.09
N THR A 23 -15.80 9.86 12.52
CA THR A 23 -14.57 10.15 11.78
C THR A 23 -13.34 10.13 12.68
N ARG A 24 -13.48 10.52 13.96
CA ARG A 24 -12.41 10.38 14.96
C ARG A 24 -12.06 8.94 15.27
N LEU A 25 -13.07 8.07 15.43
CA LEU A 25 -12.85 6.63 15.67
C LEU A 25 -12.24 5.94 14.45
N GLN A 26 -12.71 6.27 13.25
CA GLN A 26 -12.12 5.79 12.00
C GLN A 26 -10.66 6.23 11.87
N ASN A 27 -10.34 7.49 12.19
CA ASN A 27 -8.97 7.99 12.13
C ASN A 27 -8.03 7.21 13.05
N ILE A 28 -8.45 6.84 14.27
CA ILE A 28 -7.63 6.02 15.17
C ILE A 28 -7.31 4.65 14.54
N ASN A 29 -8.32 3.98 14.01
CA ASN A 29 -8.15 2.67 13.38
C ASN A 29 -7.26 2.74 12.12
N LEU A 30 -7.48 3.73 11.26
CA LEU A 30 -6.73 3.90 10.02
C LEU A 30 -5.29 4.37 10.27
N CYS A 31 -5.06 5.26 11.25
CA CYS A 31 -3.70 5.61 11.67
C CYS A 31 -2.93 4.38 12.15
N PHE A 32 -3.53 3.51 12.96
CA PHE A 32 -2.86 2.27 13.37
C PHE A 32 -2.48 1.40 12.17
N HIS A 33 -3.41 1.21 11.23
CA HIS A 33 -3.17 0.39 10.04
C HIS A 33 -2.01 0.94 9.18
N PHE A 34 -2.02 2.24 8.87
CA PHE A 34 -1.00 2.82 7.97
C PHE A 34 0.32 3.17 8.66
N GLU A 35 0.28 3.72 9.88
CA GLU A 35 1.48 4.20 10.57
C GLU A 35 2.21 3.10 11.32
N VAL A 36 1.52 2.02 11.70
CA VAL A 36 2.12 0.92 12.44
C VAL A 36 2.17 -0.35 11.59
N GLU A 37 1.03 -0.91 11.22
CA GLU A 37 0.97 -2.23 10.60
C GLU A 37 1.72 -2.29 9.26
N GLN A 38 1.44 -1.36 8.34
CA GLN A 38 2.11 -1.35 7.03
C GLN A 38 3.59 -1.04 7.10
N GLN A 39 4.01 -0.14 8.02
CA GLN A 39 5.42 0.15 8.22
C GLN A 39 6.17 -1.04 8.79
N VAL A 40 5.63 -1.67 9.83
CA VAL A 40 6.23 -2.85 10.46
C VAL A 40 6.30 -4.00 9.44
N ASN A 41 5.22 -4.29 8.72
CA ASN A 41 5.23 -5.35 7.71
C ASN A 41 6.20 -5.04 6.57
N GLY A 42 6.29 -3.78 6.13
CA GLY A 42 7.27 -3.34 5.14
C GLY A 42 8.72 -3.55 5.58
N VAL A 43 9.03 -3.39 6.87
CA VAL A 43 10.38 -3.58 7.42
C VAL A 43 10.71 -5.05 7.70
N PHE A 44 9.78 -5.80 8.29
CA PHE A 44 10.05 -7.17 8.78
C PHE A 44 9.65 -8.27 7.80
N LEU A 45 8.63 -8.04 6.97
CA LEU A 45 8.11 -9.02 6.02
C LEU A 45 8.43 -8.64 4.57
N ASN A 46 9.01 -7.45 4.33
CA ASN A 46 9.18 -6.87 2.99
C ASN A 46 7.88 -6.84 2.16
N PHE A 47 6.73 -6.84 2.84
CA PHE A 47 5.41 -6.89 2.22
C PHE A 47 4.43 -6.02 2.98
N PHE A 48 3.57 -5.35 2.24
CA PHE A 48 2.34 -4.74 2.72
C PHE A 48 1.36 -4.71 1.53
N GLY A 49 0.07 -4.68 1.82
CA GLY A 49 -0.95 -4.56 0.78
C GLY A 49 -0.90 -3.19 0.11
N PHE A 50 -1.04 -3.15 -1.22
CA PHE A 50 -1.32 -1.89 -1.91
C PHE A 50 -2.72 -1.42 -1.55
N ASN A 51 -2.86 -0.14 -1.20
CA ASN A 51 -4.11 0.42 -0.68
C ASN A 51 -5.09 0.87 -1.77
N GLY A 52 -4.77 0.64 -3.05
CA GLY A 52 -5.58 1.12 -4.17
C GLY A 52 -5.31 2.58 -4.56
N THR A 53 -4.71 3.39 -3.68
CA THR A 53 -4.31 4.78 -3.99
C THR A 53 -3.07 5.21 -3.22
N ALA A 54 -2.56 6.41 -3.53
CA ALA A 54 -1.35 6.99 -2.95
C ALA A 54 -0.10 6.11 -3.12
N GLY A 55 -0.06 5.27 -4.15
CA GLY A 55 1.12 4.49 -4.50
C GLY A 55 1.50 4.63 -5.96
N VAL A 56 2.79 4.44 -6.24
CA VAL A 56 3.37 4.49 -7.56
C VAL A 56 3.97 3.13 -7.90
N TRP A 57 3.58 2.62 -9.05
CA TRP A 57 4.01 1.32 -9.55
C TRP A 57 5.03 1.45 -10.68
N ARG A 58 6.03 0.56 -10.68
CA ARG A 58 6.85 0.31 -11.85
C ARG A 58 6.01 -0.48 -12.86
N ILE A 59 5.89 0.04 -14.07
CA ILE A 59 5.12 -0.60 -15.16
C ILE A 59 5.55 -2.05 -15.38
N LYS A 60 6.86 -2.31 -15.45
CA LYS A 60 7.41 -3.66 -15.60
C LYS A 60 6.96 -4.63 -14.50
N ALA A 61 6.81 -4.16 -13.26
CA ALA A 61 6.33 -4.99 -12.16
C ALA A 61 4.86 -5.39 -12.34
N LEU A 62 4.03 -4.46 -12.84
CA LEU A 62 2.64 -4.74 -13.17
C LEU A 62 2.54 -5.79 -14.29
N GLU A 63 3.30 -5.60 -15.37
CA GLU A 63 3.32 -6.49 -16.53
C GLU A 63 3.76 -7.91 -16.17
N GLU A 64 4.88 -8.06 -15.47
CA GLU A 64 5.41 -9.36 -15.06
C GLU A 64 4.52 -10.08 -14.04
N SER A 65 3.71 -9.34 -13.29
CA SER A 65 2.76 -9.91 -12.33
C SER A 65 1.44 -10.33 -12.96
N GLY A 66 1.20 -10.02 -14.24
CA GLY A 66 -0.05 -10.35 -14.95
C GLY A 66 -1.10 -9.24 -14.91
N GLY A 67 -0.72 -8.00 -14.54
CA GLY A 67 -1.59 -6.82 -14.60
C GLY A 67 -2.75 -6.83 -13.59
N TRP A 68 -3.70 -5.92 -13.82
CA TRP A 68 -4.92 -5.78 -13.01
C TRP A 68 -5.96 -6.81 -13.45
N LEU A 69 -6.55 -7.52 -12.50
CA LEU A 69 -7.52 -8.59 -12.76
C LEU A 69 -8.86 -8.26 -12.07
N GLU A 70 -9.95 -8.33 -12.83
CA GLU A 70 -11.32 -8.05 -12.35
C GLU A 70 -11.97 -9.20 -11.54
N ARG A 71 -11.20 -10.22 -11.17
CA ARG A 71 -11.70 -11.44 -10.53
C ARG A 71 -12.06 -11.29 -9.05
N THR A 72 -11.72 -10.16 -8.45
CA THR A 72 -11.93 -9.86 -7.03
C THR A 72 -12.19 -8.37 -6.85
N THR A 73 -12.94 -8.01 -5.80
CA THR A 73 -13.22 -6.61 -5.43
C THR A 73 -12.04 -5.91 -4.72
N VAL A 74 -10.94 -6.65 -4.49
CA VAL A 74 -9.69 -6.17 -3.89
C VAL A 74 -8.53 -6.42 -4.84
N GLU A 75 -8.67 -5.90 -6.06
CA GLU A 75 -7.71 -6.08 -7.15
C GLU A 75 -6.33 -5.46 -6.85
N ASP A 76 -6.31 -4.44 -5.99
CA ASP A 76 -5.13 -3.77 -5.44
C ASP A 76 -4.29 -4.68 -4.55
N MET A 77 -4.92 -5.38 -3.62
CA MET A 77 -4.26 -6.39 -2.80
C MET A 77 -3.83 -7.59 -3.67
N ASP A 78 -4.67 -8.04 -4.60
CA ASP A 78 -4.37 -9.19 -5.46
C ASP A 78 -3.09 -8.97 -6.28
N ILE A 79 -2.94 -7.81 -6.91
CA ILE A 79 -1.72 -7.50 -7.65
C ILE A 79 -0.51 -7.31 -6.75
N ALA A 80 -0.68 -6.75 -5.54
CA ALA A 80 0.41 -6.62 -4.57
C ALA A 80 0.93 -7.98 -4.11
N VAL A 81 0.04 -8.92 -3.82
CA VAL A 81 0.41 -10.30 -3.47
C VAL A 81 1.14 -10.97 -4.63
N ARG A 82 0.60 -10.90 -5.86
CA ARG A 82 1.25 -11.48 -7.04
C ARG A 82 2.64 -10.89 -7.27
N ALA A 83 2.77 -9.56 -7.27
CA ALA A 83 4.05 -8.89 -7.49
C ALA A 83 5.08 -9.28 -6.41
N HIS A 84 4.66 -9.37 -5.15
CA HIS A 84 5.54 -9.83 -4.07
C HIS A 84 6.01 -11.27 -4.26
N LEU A 85 5.10 -12.17 -4.67
CA LEU A 85 5.44 -13.56 -4.99
C LEU A 85 6.37 -13.67 -6.22
N HIS A 86 6.32 -12.71 -7.13
CA HIS A 86 7.27 -12.55 -8.24
C HIS A 86 8.61 -11.92 -7.82
N GLY A 87 8.81 -11.63 -6.54
CA GLY A 87 10.07 -11.12 -5.98
C GLY A 87 10.22 -9.60 -6.02
N TRP A 88 9.19 -8.85 -6.44
CA TRP A 88 9.22 -7.39 -6.41
C TRP A 88 9.23 -6.87 -4.97
N LYS A 89 10.09 -5.88 -4.71
CA LYS A 89 10.23 -5.24 -3.40
C LYS A 89 9.33 -4.02 -3.32
N PHE A 90 8.76 -3.79 -2.14
CA PHE A 90 7.89 -2.63 -1.87
C PHE A 90 8.50 -1.74 -0.80
N ILE A 91 8.25 -0.44 -0.88
CA ILE A 91 8.66 0.54 0.13
C ILE A 91 7.44 1.34 0.57
N PHE A 92 7.25 1.43 1.88
CA PHE A 92 6.27 2.33 2.47
C PHE A 92 6.95 3.63 2.90
N LEU A 93 6.41 4.78 2.46
CA LEU A 93 6.86 6.11 2.84
C LEU A 93 5.82 6.77 3.74
N ASN A 94 6.21 7.01 5.00
CA ASN A 94 5.32 7.60 5.98
C ASN A 94 4.99 9.08 5.71
N ASP A 95 5.93 9.79 5.07
CA ASP A 95 5.81 11.20 4.77
C ASP A 95 6.35 11.49 3.37
N VAL A 96 5.64 12.35 2.63
CA VAL A 96 5.96 12.79 1.28
C VAL A 96 5.57 14.26 1.21
N LYS A 97 6.53 15.12 0.83
CA LYS A 97 6.34 16.57 0.76
C LYS A 97 5.77 17.02 -0.57
#